data_AF-A0A552ACC5-F1
#
_entry.id   AF-A0A552ACC5-F1
#
_cell.length_a   1.000
_cell.length_b   1.000
_cell.length_c   1.000
_cell.angle_alpha   90.00
_cell.angle_beta   90.00
_cell.angle_gamma   90.00
#
_symmetry.space_group_name_H-M   'P 1'
#
loop_
_entity.id
_entity.type
_entity.pdbx_description
1 polymer ?
#
loop_
_entity_poly.entity_id
_entity_poly.type
_entity_poly.pdbx_seq_one_letter_code
_entity_poly.pdbx_strand_id
1 'polypeptide(L)'
;MSPFKQTLRELNAQKGKIAASVGRKTPKRVNRWFKWLSPGLFVKRWLLISLSGVFLTSFGLAIWVKLTPVNRFLEFVSQALETIARLVPNSVSGPLAVLLGVFLLFWGQSRTVETITEALQPDASEELVDRLRAHRRLHRGPKIVAIGGGTGLSTLLRGLKQYSSNITAIVTVADDGGSSGRLRREMGILPPGDIRNCIAALADEEKLLTELFQYRFHAGDGLSGHSFGNLFISAMTEITGDLEQAIDASAKVLAIRGKVLPATLTDVSLWAKLADGRIIEGESKITEAMGQIRQIGCHPADPVALPAALAAIKEADYIIIGPGSLYTSIIPNLLVPAIRQALAQVTVPRVYVCNIMTQPGETDNYSVADHIRAIEKVCEERIFDAVLAQRTAPSPQSLQLYAQEHSHPVFLDREEVGKMGYRIVLANVMAEDEVTAKVSHDPQRLARVLWRWYAKK
;
A
#
# COMPACT_ATOMS: atom_id res chain seq x y z
N MET A 1 7.54 -44.31 29.94
CA MET A 1 7.11 -43.09 29.20
C MET A 1 6.10 -42.35 30.07
N SER A 2 6.23 -41.04 30.23
CA SER A 2 5.38 -40.27 31.16
C SER A 2 3.91 -40.23 30.70
N PRO A 3 2.93 -40.21 31.64
CA PRO A 3 1.50 -40.14 31.34
C PRO A 3 1.11 -39.01 30.37
N PHE A 4 1.85 -37.90 30.42
CA PHE A 4 1.67 -36.72 29.58
C PHE A 4 1.86 -36.98 28.06
N LYS A 5 2.77 -37.90 27.68
CA LYS A 5 2.99 -38.25 26.27
C LYS A 5 1.87 -39.12 25.70
N GLN A 6 1.11 -39.82 26.55
CA GLN A 6 0.00 -40.68 26.15
C GLN A 6 -1.26 -39.84 25.89
N THR A 7 -1.52 -38.84 26.74
CA THR A 7 -2.63 -37.88 26.57
C THR A 7 -2.46 -37.02 25.30
N LEU A 8 -1.23 -36.61 24.98
CA LEU A 8 -0.91 -35.87 23.75
C LEU A 8 -1.10 -36.71 22.47
N ARG A 9 -0.90 -38.03 22.55
CA ARG A 9 -1.16 -38.93 21.42
C ARG A 9 -2.65 -39.15 21.19
N GLU A 10 -3.45 -39.25 22.24
CA GLU A 10 -4.91 -39.43 22.14
C GLU A 10 -5.61 -38.15 21.64
N LEU A 11 -5.17 -36.96 22.09
CA LEU A 11 -5.67 -35.67 21.59
C LEU A 11 -5.36 -35.45 20.10
N ASN A 12 -4.19 -35.87 19.63
CA ASN A 12 -3.82 -35.80 18.21
C ASN A 12 -4.57 -36.84 17.36
N ALA A 13 -4.86 -38.03 17.90
CA ALA A 13 -5.66 -39.05 17.22
C ALA A 13 -7.14 -38.65 17.07
N GLN A 14 -7.70 -37.88 18.01
CA GLN A 14 -9.06 -37.33 17.90
C GLN A 14 -9.15 -36.16 16.91
N LYS A 15 -8.15 -35.26 16.83
CA LYS A 15 -8.11 -34.19 15.81
C LYS A 15 -8.11 -34.76 14.38
N GLY A 16 -7.43 -35.88 14.15
CA GLY A 16 -7.41 -36.56 12.85
C GLY A 16 -8.77 -37.16 12.45
N LYS A 17 -9.59 -37.60 13.42
CA LYS A 17 -10.90 -38.19 13.15
C LYS A 17 -12.02 -37.16 12.98
N ILE A 18 -11.93 -35.99 13.61
CA ILE A 18 -12.92 -34.91 13.48
C ILE A 18 -12.75 -34.15 12.15
N ALA A 19 -11.53 -34.06 11.61
CA ALA A 19 -11.28 -33.46 10.30
C ALA A 19 -11.80 -34.31 9.10
N ALA A 20 -12.18 -35.57 9.33
CA ALA A 20 -12.57 -36.50 8.28
C ALA A 20 -14.10 -36.54 8.00
N SER A 21 -14.94 -35.87 8.81
CA SER A 21 -16.41 -36.01 8.69
C SER A 21 -17.16 -34.79 8.16
N VAL A 22 -16.49 -33.71 7.73
CA VAL A 22 -17.18 -32.53 7.18
C VAL A 22 -16.66 -32.17 5.79
N GLY A 23 -17.53 -32.36 4.80
CA GLY A 23 -17.42 -31.80 3.47
C GLY A 23 -17.08 -32.83 2.39
N ARG A 24 -18.13 -33.39 1.75
CA ARG A 24 -18.05 -33.87 0.37
C ARG A 24 -17.57 -32.69 -0.50
N LYS A 25 -16.26 -32.59 -0.68
CA LYS A 25 -15.62 -31.64 -1.60
C LYS A 25 -15.95 -32.11 -3.02
N THR A 26 -16.75 -31.34 -3.73
CA THR A 26 -16.71 -31.29 -5.19
C THR A 26 -15.25 -31.18 -5.65
N PRO A 27 -14.84 -31.84 -6.75
CA PRO A 27 -13.44 -31.88 -7.14
C PRO A 27 -12.92 -30.47 -7.42
N LYS A 28 -12.05 -29.95 -6.53
CA LYS A 28 -11.40 -28.63 -6.61
C LYS A 28 -10.70 -28.38 -7.97
N ARG A 29 -10.43 -29.42 -8.75
CA ARG A 29 -9.78 -29.39 -10.07
C ARG A 29 -10.59 -28.65 -11.14
N VAL A 30 -11.91 -28.79 -11.16
CA VAL A 30 -12.76 -28.14 -12.19
C VAL A 30 -12.79 -26.62 -11.99
N ASN A 31 -12.80 -26.16 -10.73
CA ASN A 31 -12.86 -24.74 -10.39
C ASN A 31 -11.58 -23.97 -10.77
N ARG A 32 -10.43 -24.66 -10.91
CA ARG A 32 -9.15 -24.05 -11.32
C ARG A 32 -9.12 -23.63 -12.78
N TRP A 33 -9.67 -24.46 -13.67
CA TRP A 33 -9.78 -24.16 -15.11
C TRP A 33 -10.68 -22.93 -15.36
N PHE A 34 -11.82 -22.86 -14.65
CA PHE A 34 -12.73 -21.72 -14.76
C PHE A 34 -12.11 -20.41 -14.25
N LYS A 35 -11.14 -20.43 -13.33
CA LYS A 35 -10.43 -19.23 -12.86
C LYS A 35 -9.59 -18.58 -13.97
N TRP A 36 -8.91 -19.37 -14.82
CA TRP A 36 -8.18 -18.85 -15.98
C TRP A 36 -9.12 -18.29 -17.06
N LEU A 37 -10.32 -18.86 -17.15
CA LEU A 37 -11.42 -18.38 -17.97
C LEU A 37 -12.30 -17.35 -17.26
N SER A 38 -11.85 -16.69 -16.19
CA SER A 38 -12.62 -15.62 -15.55
C SER A 38 -12.68 -14.35 -16.41
N PRO A 39 -13.77 -13.57 -16.35
CA PRO A 39 -13.84 -12.26 -17.02
C PRO A 39 -12.72 -11.34 -16.53
N GLY A 40 -12.00 -10.71 -17.46
CA GLY A 40 -10.94 -9.73 -17.16
C GLY A 40 -9.52 -10.19 -17.45
N LEU A 41 -9.24 -11.50 -17.55
CA LEU A 41 -7.96 -12.02 -18.06
C LEU A 41 -8.04 -12.12 -19.59
N PHE A 42 -7.23 -11.34 -20.31
CA PHE A 42 -7.22 -11.28 -21.79
C PHE A 42 -6.82 -12.59 -22.48
N VAL A 43 -6.48 -13.62 -21.72
CA VAL A 43 -6.07 -14.95 -22.19
C VAL A 43 -7.09 -15.55 -23.16
N LYS A 44 -8.39 -15.35 -22.95
CA LYS A 44 -9.43 -15.90 -23.84
C LYS A 44 -9.32 -15.43 -25.29
N ARG A 45 -9.03 -14.14 -25.50
CA ARG A 45 -8.96 -13.56 -26.85
C ARG A 45 -7.73 -14.09 -27.58
N TRP A 46 -6.59 -14.13 -26.91
CA TRP A 46 -5.34 -14.64 -27.47
C TRP A 46 -5.35 -16.15 -27.68
N LEU A 47 -5.99 -16.91 -26.80
CA LEU A 47 -6.18 -18.35 -26.97
C LEU A 47 -7.05 -18.66 -28.19
N LEU A 48 -8.12 -17.87 -28.40
CA LEU A 48 -9.00 -18.00 -29.56
C LEU A 48 -8.27 -17.63 -30.86
N ILE A 49 -7.47 -16.55 -30.85
CA ILE A 49 -6.61 -16.15 -31.98
C ILE A 49 -5.57 -17.24 -32.29
N SER A 50 -4.89 -17.77 -31.27
CA SER A 50 -3.88 -18.83 -31.44
C SER A 50 -4.51 -20.12 -31.98
N LEU A 51 -5.66 -20.54 -31.45
CA LEU A 51 -6.40 -21.70 -31.93
C LEU A 51 -6.83 -21.52 -33.40
N SER A 52 -7.30 -20.32 -33.75
CA SER A 52 -7.67 -19.96 -35.13
C SER A 52 -6.45 -19.99 -36.06
N GLY A 53 -5.29 -19.51 -35.59
CA GLY A 53 -4.02 -19.55 -36.31
C GLY A 53 -3.53 -20.97 -36.57
N VAL A 54 -3.58 -21.84 -35.56
CA VAL A 54 -3.27 -23.28 -35.73
C VAL A 54 -4.23 -23.92 -36.73
N PHE A 55 -5.53 -23.67 -36.61
CA PHE A 55 -6.52 -24.19 -37.54
C PHE A 55 -6.26 -23.75 -38.99
N LEU A 56 -6.05 -22.45 -39.21
CA LEU A 56 -5.75 -21.89 -40.53
C LEU A 56 -4.43 -22.43 -41.10
N THR A 57 -3.41 -22.62 -40.26
CA THR A 57 -2.11 -23.15 -40.68
C THR A 57 -2.22 -24.61 -41.06
N SER A 58 -2.87 -25.43 -40.23
CA SER A 58 -3.14 -26.84 -40.53
C SER A 58 -4.00 -27.00 -41.79
N PHE A 59 -5.02 -26.15 -41.96
CA PHE A 59 -5.89 -26.15 -43.13
C PHE A 59 -5.13 -25.70 -44.40
N GLY A 60 -4.34 -24.64 -44.31
CA GLY A 60 -3.49 -24.16 -45.42
C GLY A 60 -2.43 -25.18 -45.83
N LEU A 61 -1.80 -25.87 -44.86
CA LEU A 61 -0.84 -26.93 -45.12
C LEU A 61 -1.50 -28.15 -45.78
N ALA A 62 -2.72 -28.51 -45.36
CA ALA A 62 -3.49 -29.58 -45.97
C ALA A 62 -3.83 -29.29 -47.44
N ILE A 63 -4.20 -28.04 -47.74
CA ILE A 63 -4.41 -27.56 -49.13
C ILE A 63 -3.10 -27.60 -49.92
N TRP A 64 -2.01 -27.09 -49.35
CA TRP A 64 -0.71 -26.98 -50.04
C TRP A 64 -0.14 -28.35 -50.43
N VAL A 65 -0.26 -29.34 -49.55
CA VAL A 65 0.26 -30.70 -49.77
C VAL A 65 -0.71 -31.57 -50.60
N LYS A 66 -1.81 -30.97 -51.11
CA LYS A 66 -2.85 -31.60 -51.92
C LYS A 66 -3.42 -32.88 -51.29
N LEU A 67 -3.45 -32.97 -49.95
CA LEU A 67 -3.90 -34.14 -49.18
C LEU A 67 -3.23 -35.49 -49.54
N THR A 68 -2.17 -35.52 -50.35
CA THR A 68 -1.56 -36.76 -50.87
C THR A 68 -1.06 -37.71 -49.76
N PRO A 69 -0.38 -37.23 -48.70
CA PRO A 69 -0.01 -38.06 -47.54
C PRO A 69 -1.21 -38.43 -46.67
N VAL A 70 -2.24 -37.58 -46.62
CA VAL A 70 -3.48 -37.85 -45.88
C VAL A 70 -4.25 -38.98 -46.55
N ASN A 71 -4.33 -39.02 -47.87
CA ASN A 71 -4.98 -40.12 -48.59
C ASN A 71 -4.24 -41.45 -48.38
N ARG A 72 -2.90 -41.47 -48.44
CA ARG A 72 -2.11 -42.68 -48.12
C ARG A 72 -2.28 -43.13 -46.67
N PHE A 73 -2.35 -42.19 -45.74
CA PHE A 73 -2.60 -42.47 -44.33
C PHE A 73 -4.03 -42.97 -44.09
N LEU A 74 -5.03 -42.38 -44.76
CA LEU A 74 -6.43 -42.82 -44.72
C LEU A 74 -6.58 -44.22 -45.32
N GLU A 75 -5.89 -44.53 -46.41
CA GLU A 75 -5.83 -45.89 -46.98
C GLU A 75 -5.24 -46.89 -45.96
N PHE A 76 -4.11 -46.56 -45.34
CA PHE A 76 -3.49 -47.39 -44.30
C PHE A 76 -4.40 -47.59 -43.09
N VAL A 77 -5.04 -46.52 -42.59
CA VAL A 77 -5.99 -46.58 -41.47
C VAL A 77 -7.23 -47.39 -41.86
N SER A 78 -7.74 -47.24 -43.09
CA SER A 78 -8.89 -48.01 -43.57
C SER A 78 -8.59 -49.51 -43.61
N GLN A 79 -7.40 -49.90 -44.07
CA GLN A 79 -6.95 -51.31 -44.09
C GLN A 79 -6.80 -51.86 -42.67
N ALA A 80 -6.26 -51.07 -41.74
CA ALA A 80 -6.16 -51.46 -40.33
C ALA A 80 -7.54 -51.63 -39.68
N LEU A 81 -8.46 -50.69 -39.94
CA LEU A 81 -9.83 -50.74 -39.43
C LEU A 81 -10.63 -51.91 -40.03
N GLU A 82 -10.50 -52.20 -41.33
CA GLU A 82 -11.11 -53.37 -41.96
C GLU A 82 -10.61 -54.69 -41.36
N THR A 83 -9.32 -54.76 -41.04
CA THR A 83 -8.72 -55.95 -40.42
C THR A 83 -9.29 -56.17 -39.01
N ILE A 84 -9.47 -55.09 -38.23
CA ILE A 84 -10.05 -55.12 -36.88
C ILE A 84 -11.57 -55.40 -36.93
N ALA A 85 -12.29 -54.82 -37.89
CA ALA A 85 -13.72 -55.02 -38.09
C ALA A 85 -14.09 -56.46 -38.52
N ARG A 86 -13.16 -57.22 -39.10
CA ARG A 86 -13.33 -58.66 -39.37
C ARG A 86 -13.23 -59.53 -38.12
N LEU A 87 -12.55 -59.05 -37.07
CA LEU A 87 -12.33 -59.78 -35.81
C LEU A 87 -13.39 -59.47 -34.75
N VAL A 88 -13.97 -58.26 -34.76
CA VAL A 88 -14.95 -57.80 -33.76
C VAL A 88 -16.13 -57.09 -34.44
N PRO A 89 -17.40 -57.49 -34.17
CA PRO A 89 -18.57 -56.85 -34.76
C PRO A 89 -18.59 -55.32 -34.58
N ASN A 90 -18.97 -54.62 -35.64
CA ASN A 90 -18.97 -53.14 -35.71
C ASN A 90 -19.82 -52.45 -34.63
N SER A 91 -20.85 -53.13 -34.11
CA SER A 91 -21.71 -52.65 -33.02
C SER A 91 -20.99 -52.58 -31.66
N VAL A 92 -19.87 -53.28 -31.49
CA VAL A 92 -19.10 -53.35 -30.24
C VAL A 92 -17.77 -52.60 -30.37
N SER A 93 -17.07 -52.75 -31.49
CA SER A 93 -15.76 -52.13 -31.71
C SER A 93 -15.83 -50.60 -31.77
N GLY A 94 -16.88 -50.04 -32.38
CA GLY A 94 -17.10 -48.60 -32.47
C GLY A 94 -17.25 -47.91 -31.10
N PRO A 95 -18.24 -48.28 -30.28
CA PRO A 95 -18.42 -47.70 -28.95
C PRO A 95 -17.21 -47.88 -28.03
N LEU A 96 -16.53 -49.05 -28.10
CA LEU A 96 -15.33 -49.32 -27.30
C LEU A 96 -14.16 -48.42 -27.72
N ALA A 97 -13.96 -48.19 -29.01
CA ALA A 97 -12.95 -47.27 -29.51
C ALA A 97 -13.23 -45.81 -29.12
N VAL A 98 -14.50 -45.39 -29.13
CA VAL A 98 -14.90 -44.05 -28.66
C VAL A 98 -14.65 -43.91 -27.16
N LEU A 99 -15.04 -44.91 -26.35
CA LEU A 99 -14.80 -44.89 -24.90
C LEU A 99 -13.30 -44.88 -24.58
N LEU A 100 -12.51 -45.70 -25.27
CA LEU A 100 -11.05 -45.72 -25.14
C LEU A 100 -10.43 -44.40 -25.59
N GLY A 101 -10.90 -43.81 -26.69
CA GLY A 101 -10.45 -42.51 -27.19
C GLY A 101 -10.76 -41.38 -26.21
N VAL A 102 -11.98 -41.33 -25.66
CA VAL A 102 -12.36 -40.35 -24.62
C VAL A 102 -11.54 -40.57 -23.35
N PHE A 103 -11.31 -41.83 -22.95
CA PHE A 103 -10.45 -42.17 -21.81
C PHE A 103 -9.00 -41.71 -22.03
N LEU A 104 -8.41 -42.00 -23.19
CA LEU A 104 -7.04 -41.61 -23.53
C LEU A 104 -6.90 -40.09 -23.68
N LEU A 105 -7.90 -39.40 -24.23
CA LEU A 105 -7.93 -37.94 -24.26
C LEU A 105 -7.98 -37.37 -22.85
N PHE A 106 -8.86 -37.89 -21.99
CA PHE A 106 -8.98 -37.43 -20.61
C PHE A 106 -7.73 -37.76 -19.78
N TRP A 107 -7.16 -38.94 -19.96
CA TRP A 107 -5.95 -39.41 -19.29
C TRP A 107 -4.71 -38.63 -19.74
N GLY A 108 -4.54 -38.45 -21.05
CA GLY A 108 -3.47 -37.66 -21.65
C GLY A 108 -3.52 -36.20 -21.21
N GLN A 109 -4.68 -35.56 -21.32
CA GLN A 109 -4.88 -34.18 -20.83
C GLN A 109 -4.61 -34.07 -19.32
N SER A 110 -5.08 -35.04 -18.52
CA SER A 110 -4.84 -35.06 -17.07
C SER A 110 -3.36 -35.17 -16.74
N ARG A 111 -2.60 -36.01 -17.45
CA ARG A 111 -1.15 -36.20 -17.27
C ARG A 111 -0.35 -34.97 -17.70
N THR A 112 -0.63 -34.38 -18.86
CA THR A 112 0.08 -33.19 -19.35
C THR A 112 -0.11 -32.01 -18.40
N VAL A 113 -1.31 -31.81 -17.88
CA VAL A 113 -1.60 -30.77 -16.88
C VAL A 113 -0.82 -31.04 -15.59
N GLU A 114 -0.75 -32.29 -15.15
CA GLU A 114 0.03 -32.67 -13.96
C GLU A 114 1.53 -32.39 -14.14
N THR A 115 2.10 -32.68 -15.31
CA THR A 115 3.53 -32.42 -15.59
C THR A 115 3.84 -30.91 -15.68
N ILE A 116 2.92 -30.10 -16.25
CA ILE A 116 3.05 -28.64 -16.28
C ILE A 116 2.87 -28.03 -14.87
N THR A 117 1.97 -28.59 -14.06
CA THR A 117 1.70 -28.14 -12.69
C THR A 117 2.79 -28.57 -11.71
N GLU A 118 3.50 -29.66 -11.96
CA GLU A 118 4.70 -30.05 -11.19
C GLU A 118 5.92 -29.19 -11.56
N ALA A 119 6.05 -28.79 -12.83
CA ALA A 119 7.11 -27.88 -13.28
C ALA A 119 6.92 -26.43 -12.78
N LEU A 120 5.67 -26.01 -12.55
CA LEU A 120 5.30 -24.72 -11.97
C LEU A 120 4.73 -24.95 -10.58
N GLN A 121 5.59 -24.93 -9.55
CA GLN A 121 5.25 -25.13 -8.13
C GLN A 121 3.77 -24.80 -7.81
N PRO A 122 2.95 -25.76 -7.34
CA PRO A 122 1.50 -25.64 -7.26
C PRO A 122 1.00 -24.41 -6.49
N ASP A 123 1.75 -23.97 -5.48
CA ASP A 123 1.44 -22.79 -4.66
C ASP A 123 1.71 -21.48 -5.42
N ALA A 124 2.74 -21.43 -6.27
CA ALA A 124 3.13 -20.24 -7.01
C ALA A 124 2.10 -19.87 -8.10
N SER A 125 1.37 -20.83 -8.66
CA SER A 125 0.41 -20.56 -9.75
C SER A 125 -0.91 -19.93 -9.29
N GLU A 126 -1.49 -20.38 -8.17
CA GLU A 126 -2.66 -19.75 -7.56
C GLU A 126 -2.28 -18.38 -6.97
N GLU A 127 -1.12 -18.32 -6.32
CA GLU A 127 -0.57 -17.06 -5.81
C GLU A 127 -0.29 -16.05 -6.93
N LEU A 128 0.26 -16.47 -8.07
CA LEU A 128 0.52 -15.59 -9.22
C LEU A 128 -0.77 -15.02 -9.82
N VAL A 129 -1.81 -15.84 -9.98
CA VAL A 129 -3.09 -15.36 -10.51
C VAL A 129 -3.74 -14.36 -9.56
N ASP A 130 -3.71 -14.63 -8.26
CA ASP A 130 -4.25 -13.72 -7.24
C ASP A 130 -3.41 -12.43 -7.15
N ARG A 131 -2.07 -12.51 -7.25
CA ARG A 131 -1.18 -11.35 -7.37
C ARG A 131 -1.47 -10.52 -8.63
N LEU A 132 -1.64 -11.15 -9.79
CA LEU A 132 -1.95 -10.44 -11.04
C LEU A 132 -3.33 -9.76 -11.01
N ARG A 133 -4.34 -10.39 -10.38
CA ARG A 133 -5.66 -9.79 -10.17
C ARG A 133 -5.61 -8.64 -9.17
N ALA A 134 -4.92 -8.83 -8.05
CA ALA A 134 -4.70 -7.79 -7.05
C ALA A 134 -3.99 -6.59 -7.70
N HIS A 135 -2.91 -6.84 -8.44
CA HIS A 135 -2.17 -5.81 -9.16
C HIS A 135 -3.09 -5.02 -10.10
N ARG A 136 -3.90 -5.67 -10.95
CA ARG A 136 -4.85 -4.95 -11.82
C ARG A 136 -5.93 -4.17 -11.08
N ARG A 137 -6.42 -4.70 -9.96
CA ARG A 137 -7.42 -4.01 -9.13
C ARG A 137 -6.82 -2.75 -8.50
N LEU A 138 -5.58 -2.83 -8.00
CA LEU A 138 -4.86 -1.71 -7.39
C LEU A 138 -4.55 -0.61 -8.41
N HIS A 139 -4.14 -0.97 -9.63
CA HIS A 139 -3.89 -0.02 -10.73
C HIS A 139 -5.13 0.71 -11.22
N ARG A 140 -6.31 0.12 -11.03
CA ARG A 140 -7.62 0.78 -11.26
C ARG A 140 -8.20 1.41 -9.99
N GLY A 141 -7.45 1.44 -8.90
CA GLY A 141 -7.84 2.10 -7.66
C GLY A 141 -7.90 3.61 -7.83
N PRO A 142 -8.62 4.31 -6.94
CA PRO A 142 -8.73 5.77 -6.99
C PRO A 142 -7.38 6.44 -6.78
N LYS A 143 -7.24 7.65 -7.31
CA LYS A 143 -6.10 8.54 -7.06
C LYS A 143 -6.22 9.11 -5.65
N ILE A 144 -5.36 8.66 -4.74
CA ILE A 144 -5.38 9.07 -3.33
C ILE A 144 -4.19 9.99 -3.07
N VAL A 145 -4.46 11.21 -2.60
CA VAL A 145 -3.42 12.13 -2.11
C VAL A 145 -3.39 12.07 -0.58
N ALA A 146 -2.21 11.82 -0.01
CA ALA A 146 -1.99 11.85 1.42
C ALA A 146 -0.97 12.96 1.76
N ILE A 147 -1.31 13.86 2.67
CA ILE A 147 -0.50 15.04 2.99
C ILE A 147 -0.08 14.99 4.45
N GLY A 148 1.21 15.15 4.73
CA GLY A 148 1.71 15.19 6.10
C GLY A 148 3.23 15.02 6.20
N GLY A 149 3.66 14.26 7.20
CA GLY A 149 5.07 13.99 7.48
C GLY A 149 5.25 12.87 8.50
N GLY A 150 6.51 12.57 8.80
CA GLY A 150 6.93 11.67 9.86
C GLY A 150 6.42 10.23 9.78
N THR A 151 6.31 9.63 10.97
CA THR A 151 5.92 8.22 11.14
C THR A 151 4.42 7.98 10.98
N GLY A 152 3.60 9.01 11.18
CA GLY A 152 2.14 8.95 11.01
C GLY A 152 1.75 8.73 9.55
N LEU A 153 2.27 9.57 8.65
CA LEU A 153 2.00 9.45 7.22
C LEU A 153 2.51 8.12 6.65
N SER A 154 3.74 7.71 6.97
CA SER A 154 4.27 6.42 6.52
C SER A 154 3.43 5.23 7.01
N THR A 155 2.87 5.31 8.21
CA THR A 155 1.93 4.30 8.75
C THR A 155 0.64 4.24 7.95
N LEU A 156 0.07 5.38 7.59
CA LEU A 156 -1.10 5.46 6.70
C LEU A 156 -0.80 4.86 5.33
N LEU A 157 0.33 5.23 4.71
CA LEU A 157 0.73 4.77 3.37
C LEU A 157 0.92 3.25 3.30
N ARG A 158 1.52 2.62 4.33
CA ARG A 158 1.65 1.15 4.44
C ARG A 158 0.30 0.44 4.38
N GLY A 159 -0.75 1.06 4.94
CA GLY A 159 -2.11 0.54 4.89
C GLY A 159 -2.79 0.80 3.54
N LEU A 160 -2.68 2.03 3.03
CA LEU A 160 -3.36 2.45 1.79
C LEU A 160 -2.87 1.70 0.55
N LYS A 161 -1.60 1.28 0.49
CA LYS A 161 -1.05 0.53 -0.67
C LYS A 161 -1.72 -0.83 -0.91
N GLN A 162 -2.55 -1.30 0.04
CA GLN A 162 -3.40 -2.48 -0.12
C GLN A 162 -4.72 -2.19 -0.86
N TYR A 163 -5.06 -0.92 -1.10
CA TYR A 163 -6.33 -0.50 -1.69
C TYR A 163 -6.16 0.21 -3.05
N SER A 164 -5.05 0.92 -3.26
CA SER A 164 -4.73 1.57 -4.54
C SER A 164 -3.22 1.57 -4.77
N SER A 165 -2.78 1.50 -6.03
CA SER A 165 -1.40 1.82 -6.43
C SER A 165 -1.25 3.26 -6.91
N ASN A 166 -2.35 4.02 -6.99
CA ASN A 166 -2.37 5.42 -7.42
C ASN A 166 -2.33 6.35 -6.20
N ILE A 167 -1.32 6.18 -5.34
CA ILE A 167 -1.14 6.97 -4.13
C ILE A 167 -0.08 8.03 -4.38
N THR A 168 -0.35 9.29 -4.02
CA THR A 168 0.65 10.35 -3.99
C THR A 168 0.79 10.88 -2.57
N ALA A 169 1.96 10.73 -1.98
CA ALA A 169 2.30 11.30 -0.69
C ALA A 169 2.95 12.68 -0.90
N ILE A 170 2.36 13.73 -0.33
CA ILE A 170 2.94 15.08 -0.30
C ILE A 170 3.54 15.30 1.09
N VAL A 171 4.83 15.60 1.13
CA VAL A 171 5.62 15.65 2.36
C VAL A 171 6.30 16.99 2.57
N THR A 172 6.41 17.39 3.83
CA THR A 172 7.16 18.57 4.24
C THR A 172 8.67 18.37 4.07
N VAL A 173 9.38 19.45 3.80
CA VAL A 173 10.86 19.50 3.73
C VAL A 173 11.43 20.51 4.74
N ALA A 174 10.71 20.72 5.85
CA ALA A 174 11.09 21.66 6.91
C ALA A 174 11.94 21.05 8.05
N ASP A 175 12.06 19.72 8.11
CA ASP A 175 12.79 19.00 9.16
C ASP A 175 14.24 19.51 9.30
N ASP A 176 14.65 19.80 10.53
CA ASP A 176 16.02 20.22 10.86
C ASP A 176 16.67 19.38 11.98
N GLY A 177 16.01 18.27 12.36
CA GLY A 177 16.40 17.37 13.42
C GLY A 177 17.20 16.15 12.96
N GLY A 178 17.92 15.55 13.91
CA GLY A 178 18.59 14.25 13.75
C GLY A 178 19.47 14.14 12.50
N SER A 179 19.34 13.01 11.79
CA SER A 179 20.13 12.74 10.57
C SER A 179 19.79 13.66 9.42
N SER A 180 18.52 14.07 9.25
CA SER A 180 18.10 14.95 8.16
C SER A 180 18.70 16.34 8.34
N GLY A 181 18.59 16.88 9.55
CA GLY A 181 19.14 18.19 9.92
C GLY A 181 20.65 18.29 9.79
N ARG A 182 21.40 17.24 10.17
CA ARG A 182 22.85 17.22 9.95
C ARG A 182 23.21 17.29 8.48
N LEU A 183 22.58 16.46 7.65
CA LEU A 183 22.81 16.47 6.20
C LEU A 183 22.43 17.81 5.56
N ARG A 184 21.32 18.41 6.01
CA ARG A 184 20.91 19.75 5.57
C ARG A 184 21.97 20.81 5.88
N ARG A 185 22.54 20.81 7.09
CA ARG A 185 23.59 21.77 7.51
C ARG A 185 24.94 21.53 6.84
N GLU A 186 25.33 20.27 6.67
CA GLU A 186 26.66 19.90 6.17
C GLU A 186 26.73 19.91 4.65
N MET A 187 25.66 19.51 3.95
CA MET A 187 25.63 19.34 2.49
C MET A 187 24.76 20.40 1.79
N GLY A 188 24.02 21.25 2.52
CA GLY A 188 23.16 22.27 1.92
C GLY A 188 21.96 21.70 1.13
N ILE A 189 21.55 20.47 1.43
CA ILE A 189 20.42 19.80 0.77
C ILE A 189 19.14 19.88 1.59
N LEU A 190 18.00 19.71 0.93
CA LEU A 190 16.71 19.56 1.61
C LEU A 190 16.68 18.27 2.47
N PRO A 191 15.97 18.28 3.61
CA PRO A 191 15.96 17.17 4.55
C PRO A 191 15.25 15.92 3.95
N PRO A 192 15.94 14.77 3.83
CA PRO A 192 15.38 13.60 3.15
C PRO A 192 14.53 12.69 4.04
N GLY A 193 14.43 12.94 5.35
CA GLY A 193 13.90 11.98 6.34
C GLY A 193 12.45 11.55 6.10
N ASP A 194 11.55 12.51 5.90
CA ASP A 194 10.13 12.23 5.69
C ASP A 194 9.84 11.61 4.33
N ILE A 195 10.56 12.05 3.31
CA ILE A 195 10.58 11.44 1.98
C ILE A 195 11.01 9.97 2.10
N ARG A 196 12.14 9.69 2.78
CA ARG A 196 12.65 8.34 3.00
C ARG A 196 11.60 7.43 3.63
N ASN A 197 10.94 7.91 4.68
CA ASN A 197 9.91 7.15 5.38
C ASN A 197 8.72 6.81 4.47
N CYS A 198 8.31 7.73 3.60
CA CYS A 198 7.21 7.52 2.66
C CYS A 198 7.59 6.55 1.53
N ILE A 199 8.80 6.67 0.97
CA ILE A 199 9.32 5.74 -0.05
C ILE A 199 9.33 4.32 0.53
N ALA A 200 9.91 4.12 1.71
CA ALA A 200 9.94 2.81 2.36
C ALA A 200 8.55 2.26 2.71
N ALA A 201 7.60 3.13 3.07
CA ALA A 201 6.23 2.71 3.32
C ALA A 201 5.54 2.16 2.06
N LEU A 202 5.81 2.77 0.90
CA LEU A 202 5.23 2.42 -0.38
C LEU A 202 6.01 1.33 -1.15
N ALA A 203 7.24 1.00 -0.74
CA ALA A 203 8.06 -0.05 -1.35
C ALA A 203 7.33 -1.40 -1.45
N ASP A 204 7.59 -2.13 -2.54
CA ASP A 204 7.11 -3.50 -2.73
C ASP A 204 7.92 -4.49 -1.87
N GLU A 205 7.38 -5.68 -1.65
CA GLU A 205 7.67 -6.63 -0.54
C GLU A 205 9.11 -7.21 -0.43
N GLU A 206 10.14 -6.61 -1.04
CA GLU A 206 11.54 -6.96 -0.79
C GLU A 206 11.99 -6.44 0.58
N LYS A 207 11.81 -7.30 1.59
CA LYS A 207 12.14 -7.02 3.00
C LYS A 207 13.56 -6.50 3.18
N LEU A 208 14.55 -7.11 2.51
CA LEU A 208 15.96 -6.76 2.69
C LEU A 208 16.29 -5.34 2.22
N LEU A 209 15.86 -4.94 1.01
CA LEU A 209 16.12 -3.59 0.51
C LEU A 209 15.42 -2.53 1.37
N THR A 210 14.20 -2.82 1.80
CA THR A 210 13.44 -1.92 2.68
C THR A 210 14.11 -1.78 4.05
N GLU A 211 14.60 -2.89 4.62
CA GLU A 211 15.36 -2.90 5.88
C GLU A 211 16.68 -2.15 5.77
N LEU A 212 17.44 -2.37 4.70
CA LEU A 212 18.67 -1.62 4.42
C LEU A 212 18.38 -0.13 4.28
N PHE A 213 17.31 0.24 3.58
CA PHE A 213 16.92 1.63 3.41
C PHE A 213 16.55 2.32 4.73
N GLN A 214 15.98 1.57 5.67
CA GLN A 214 15.65 2.03 7.02
C GLN A 214 16.80 1.88 8.03
N TYR A 215 17.91 1.27 7.63
CA TYR A 215 19.05 1.05 8.50
C TYR A 215 19.59 2.36 9.05
N ARG A 216 19.91 2.35 10.34
CA ARG A 216 20.54 3.45 11.06
C ARG A 216 21.89 2.96 11.58
N PHE A 217 22.94 3.72 11.27
CA PHE A 217 24.29 3.43 11.75
C PHE A 217 24.35 3.67 13.26
N HIS A 218 24.82 2.67 14.01
CA HIS A 218 24.98 2.74 15.47
C HIS A 218 26.42 3.04 15.92
N ALA A 219 27.38 2.91 15.01
CA ALA A 219 28.80 3.12 15.25
C ALA A 219 29.47 3.68 13.99
N GLY A 220 30.67 4.24 14.17
CA GLY A 220 31.48 4.84 13.12
C GLY A 220 31.56 6.36 13.26
N ASP A 221 32.77 6.90 13.18
CA ASP A 221 33.02 8.34 13.23
C ASP A 221 32.35 9.04 12.04
N GLY A 222 31.56 10.08 12.31
CA GLY A 222 30.77 10.80 11.30
C GLY A 222 29.52 10.07 10.79
N LEU A 223 29.49 8.73 10.80
CA LEU A 223 28.33 7.95 10.35
C LEU A 223 27.31 7.67 11.45
N SER A 224 27.73 7.64 12.72
CA SER A 224 26.84 7.30 13.84
C SER A 224 25.59 8.18 13.87
N GLY A 225 24.43 7.53 13.96
CA GLY A 225 23.12 8.17 13.94
C GLY A 225 22.59 8.55 12.56
N HIS A 226 23.37 8.48 11.48
CA HIS A 226 22.83 8.64 10.12
C HIS A 226 21.96 7.46 9.73
N SER A 227 20.98 7.73 8.87
CA SER A 227 20.23 6.68 8.18
C SER A 227 20.83 6.42 6.81
N PHE A 228 21.00 5.15 6.44
CA PHE A 228 21.45 4.77 5.11
C PHE A 228 20.54 5.35 4.02
N GLY A 229 19.21 5.24 4.16
CA GLY A 229 18.29 5.81 3.19
C GLY A 229 18.37 7.34 3.07
N ASN A 230 18.72 8.05 4.14
CA ASN A 230 18.98 9.49 4.06
C ASN A 230 20.22 9.76 3.21
N LEU A 231 21.34 9.08 3.51
CA LEU A 231 22.58 9.20 2.74
C LEU A 231 22.39 8.82 1.27
N PHE A 232 21.59 7.78 1.01
CA PHE A 232 21.25 7.35 -0.33
C PHE A 232 20.50 8.44 -1.10
N ILE A 233 19.43 9.02 -0.53
CA ILE A 233 18.69 10.10 -1.18
C ILE A 233 19.58 11.34 -1.39
N SER A 234 20.43 11.67 -0.42
CA SER A 234 21.40 12.76 -0.53
C SER A 234 22.36 12.56 -1.70
N ALA A 235 22.98 11.38 -1.80
CA ALA A 235 23.87 11.04 -2.90
C ALA A 235 23.14 11.04 -4.25
N MET A 236 21.90 10.51 -4.29
CA MET A 236 21.07 10.56 -5.49
C MET A 236 20.79 12.00 -5.91
N THR A 237 20.54 12.91 -4.97
CA THR A 237 20.32 14.35 -5.24
C THR A 237 21.54 15.01 -5.87
N GLU A 238 22.74 14.69 -5.37
CA GLU A 238 23.99 15.19 -5.94
C GLU A 238 24.23 14.64 -7.36
N ILE A 239 23.91 13.37 -7.61
CA ILE A 239 24.06 12.71 -8.91
C ILE A 239 23.05 13.24 -9.94
N THR A 240 21.78 13.40 -9.56
CA THR A 240 20.72 13.85 -10.48
C THR A 240 20.69 15.36 -10.65
N GLY A 241 21.30 16.11 -9.73
CA GLY A 241 21.34 17.58 -9.74
C GLY A 241 20.12 18.25 -9.12
N ASP A 242 19.03 17.53 -8.88
CA ASP A 242 17.86 18.01 -8.15
C ASP A 242 17.15 16.90 -7.35
N LEU A 243 16.45 17.33 -6.29
CA LEU A 243 15.78 16.42 -5.35
C LEU A 243 14.60 15.68 -5.99
N GLU A 244 13.84 16.31 -6.89
CA GLU A 244 12.65 15.69 -7.49
C GLU A 244 13.07 14.44 -8.29
N GLN A 245 14.09 14.57 -9.13
CA GLN A 245 14.67 13.45 -9.87
C GLN A 245 15.28 12.39 -8.95
N ALA A 246 15.91 12.79 -7.85
CA ALA A 246 16.46 11.86 -6.88
C ALA A 246 15.39 11.02 -6.18
N ILE A 247 14.24 11.62 -5.85
CA ILE A 247 13.09 10.93 -5.28
C ILE A 247 12.53 9.94 -6.30
N ASP A 248 12.34 10.36 -7.55
CA ASP A 248 11.84 9.50 -8.63
C ASP A 248 12.77 8.32 -8.92
N ALA A 249 14.09 8.55 -8.92
CA ALA A 249 15.07 7.49 -9.10
C ALA A 249 15.10 6.53 -7.89
N SER A 250 15.06 7.05 -6.66
CA SER A 250 14.98 6.25 -5.44
C SER A 250 13.70 5.40 -5.39
N ALA A 251 12.57 5.98 -5.80
CA ALA A 251 11.29 5.32 -5.91
C ALA A 251 11.31 4.13 -6.89
N LYS A 252 12.02 4.27 -8.03
CA LYS A 252 12.22 3.19 -9.00
C LYS A 252 13.10 2.07 -8.45
N VAL A 253 14.20 2.41 -7.77
CA VAL A 253 15.10 1.42 -7.16
C VAL A 253 14.37 0.56 -6.13
N LEU A 254 13.48 1.17 -5.34
CA LEU A 254 12.68 0.47 -4.33
C LEU A 254 11.32 -0.04 -4.83
N ALA A 255 11.07 0.05 -6.15
CA ALA A 255 9.84 -0.39 -6.81
C ALA A 255 8.56 0.01 -6.05
N ILE A 256 8.45 1.28 -5.63
CA ILE A 256 7.33 1.72 -4.78
C ILE A 256 5.99 1.72 -5.53
N ARG A 257 4.90 1.51 -4.80
CA ARG A 257 3.51 1.61 -5.30
C ARG A 257 2.93 2.99 -5.02
N GLY A 258 3.24 3.95 -5.88
CA GLY A 258 2.75 5.32 -5.79
C GLY A 258 3.84 6.33 -6.10
N LYS A 259 3.65 7.55 -5.65
CA LYS A 259 4.61 8.66 -5.77
C LYS A 259 4.80 9.32 -4.42
N VAL A 260 6.00 9.84 -4.19
CA VAL A 260 6.33 10.71 -3.06
C VAL A 260 6.79 12.02 -3.65
N LEU A 261 6.20 13.14 -3.21
CA LEU A 261 6.47 14.47 -3.73
C LEU A 261 6.73 15.41 -2.55
N PRO A 262 7.79 16.23 -2.57
CA PRO A 262 7.93 17.29 -1.60
C PRO A 262 6.86 18.37 -1.88
N ALA A 263 6.37 19.01 -0.82
CA ALA A 263 5.42 20.13 -0.94
C ALA A 263 6.02 21.31 -1.71
N THR A 264 7.32 21.53 -1.54
CA THR A 264 8.11 22.58 -2.17
C THR A 264 9.56 22.10 -2.37
N LEU A 265 10.25 22.68 -3.34
CA LEU A 265 11.71 22.55 -3.50
C LEU A 265 12.46 23.75 -2.87
N THR A 266 11.74 24.68 -2.26
CA THR A 266 12.32 25.78 -1.49
C THR A 266 12.83 25.25 -0.15
N ASP A 267 14.05 25.63 0.23
CA ASP A 267 14.59 25.33 1.56
C ASP A 267 13.87 26.16 2.62
N VAL A 268 12.98 25.51 3.37
CA VAL A 268 12.08 26.17 4.34
C VAL A 268 12.51 25.88 5.76
N SER A 269 12.65 26.93 6.57
CA SER A 269 12.83 26.83 8.02
C SER A 269 11.56 27.27 8.73
N LEU A 270 11.07 26.49 9.69
CA LEU A 270 9.86 26.84 10.44
C LEU A 270 10.18 27.84 11.54
N TRP A 271 9.21 28.67 11.87
CA TRP A 271 9.23 29.49 13.06
C TRP A 271 7.87 29.46 13.77
N ALA A 272 7.87 29.53 15.09
CA ALA A 272 6.67 29.62 15.90
C ALA A 272 6.75 30.77 16.91
N LYS A 273 5.66 31.52 17.02
CA LYS A 273 5.44 32.49 18.11
C LYS A 273 4.61 31.84 19.20
N LEU A 274 5.20 31.73 20.38
CA LEU A 274 4.57 31.13 21.56
C LEU A 274 3.67 32.13 22.29
N ALA A 275 2.81 31.63 23.16
CA ALA A 275 1.88 32.45 23.96
C ALA A 275 2.57 33.41 24.93
N ASP A 276 3.78 33.06 25.38
CA ASP A 276 4.63 33.90 26.23
C ASP A 276 5.41 34.99 25.47
N GLY A 277 5.24 35.05 24.14
CA GLY A 277 5.88 36.04 23.27
C GLY A 277 7.21 35.60 22.67
N ARG A 278 7.80 34.47 23.08
CA ARG A 278 9.01 33.92 22.45
C ARG A 278 8.76 33.60 20.99
N ILE A 279 9.77 33.85 20.15
CA ILE A 279 9.82 33.40 18.76
C ILE A 279 10.92 32.36 18.66
N ILE A 280 10.56 31.16 18.20
CA ILE A 280 11.46 30.01 18.09
C ILE A 280 11.59 29.67 16.60
N GLU A 281 12.82 29.48 16.14
CA GLU A 281 13.14 29.11 14.76
C GLU A 281 13.78 27.72 14.70
N GLY A 282 13.32 26.89 13.77
CA GLY A 282 13.71 25.49 13.61
C GLY A 282 12.67 24.52 14.17
N GLU A 283 12.38 23.46 13.41
CA GLU A 283 11.35 22.46 13.71
C GLU A 283 11.62 21.72 15.04
N SER A 284 12.85 21.22 15.20
CA SER A 284 13.31 20.58 16.44
C SER A 284 13.21 21.51 17.66
N LYS A 285 13.63 22.78 17.51
CA LYS A 285 13.62 23.75 18.61
C LYS A 285 12.21 24.18 19.03
N ILE A 286 11.26 24.24 18.10
CA ILE A 286 9.85 24.56 18.41
C ILE A 286 9.30 23.53 19.41
N THR A 287 9.55 22.24 19.18
CA THR A 287 9.11 21.17 20.07
C THR A 287 9.82 21.24 21.43
N GLU A 288 11.13 21.50 21.44
CA GLU A 288 11.94 21.62 22.67
C GLU A 288 11.59 22.85 23.53
N ALA A 289 11.01 23.89 22.94
CA ALA A 289 10.72 25.14 23.64
C ALA A 289 9.57 25.03 24.67
N MET A 290 8.79 23.94 24.62
CA MET A 290 7.72 23.58 25.57
C MET A 290 6.78 24.75 25.88
N GLY A 291 6.16 25.33 24.85
CA GLY A 291 5.20 26.41 25.02
C GLY A 291 4.04 26.36 24.05
N GLN A 292 2.95 27.05 24.38
CA GLN A 292 1.74 27.03 23.56
C GLN A 292 1.96 27.84 22.27
N ILE A 293 1.96 27.17 21.12
CA ILE A 293 2.09 27.81 19.80
C ILE A 293 0.85 28.67 19.51
N ARG A 294 1.06 29.97 19.26
CA ARG A 294 -0.01 30.91 18.86
C ARG A 294 -0.01 31.21 17.38
N GLN A 295 1.16 31.26 16.77
CA GLN A 295 1.32 31.49 15.35
C GLN A 295 2.50 30.67 14.85
N ILE A 296 2.40 30.20 13.62
CA ILE A 296 3.45 29.45 12.94
C ILE A 296 3.59 29.97 11.52
N GLY A 297 4.81 29.91 11.01
CA GLY A 297 5.13 30.26 9.63
C GLY A 297 6.45 29.63 9.21
N CYS A 298 6.94 30.06 8.05
CA CYS A 298 8.23 29.62 7.54
C CYS A 298 9.05 30.77 6.96
N HIS A 299 10.34 30.53 6.81
CA HIS A 299 11.29 31.36 6.07
C HIS A 299 11.91 30.53 4.93
N PRO A 300 11.93 31.02 3.68
CA PRO A 300 11.23 32.23 3.21
C PRO A 300 9.71 32.10 3.37
N ALA A 301 9.02 33.25 3.44
CA ALA A 301 7.56 33.27 3.43
C ALA A 301 7.03 32.85 2.05
N ASP A 302 5.84 32.29 2.01
CA ASP A 302 5.14 31.90 0.78
C ASP A 302 5.97 31.02 -0.17
N PRO A 303 6.48 29.86 0.30
CA PRO A 303 7.28 28.96 -0.53
C PRO A 303 6.51 28.49 -1.78
N VAL A 304 7.26 28.29 -2.87
CA VAL A 304 6.67 27.90 -4.15
C VAL A 304 6.32 26.42 -4.12
N ALA A 305 5.07 26.07 -4.44
CA ALA A 305 4.65 24.67 -4.52
C ALA A 305 5.34 23.93 -5.66
N LEU A 306 5.64 22.64 -5.46
CA LEU A 306 6.02 21.76 -6.55
C LEU A 306 4.84 21.60 -7.53
N PRO A 307 5.00 21.87 -8.85
CA PRO A 307 3.92 21.73 -9.81
C PRO A 307 3.28 20.34 -9.85
N ALA A 308 4.10 19.28 -9.69
CA ALA A 308 3.61 17.91 -9.63
C ALA A 308 2.68 17.66 -8.41
N ALA A 309 2.94 18.32 -7.28
CA ALA A 309 2.08 18.22 -6.09
C ALA A 309 0.71 18.88 -6.33
N LEU A 310 0.68 20.04 -6.99
CA LEU A 310 -0.57 20.71 -7.36
C LEU A 310 -1.38 19.89 -8.36
N ALA A 311 -0.72 19.30 -9.36
CA ALA A 311 -1.36 18.40 -10.33
C ALA A 311 -1.98 17.19 -9.63
N ALA A 312 -1.26 16.58 -8.69
CA ALA A 312 -1.76 15.44 -7.92
C ALA A 312 -3.02 15.80 -7.09
N ILE A 313 -3.04 16.98 -6.44
CA ILE A 313 -4.22 17.47 -5.71
C ILE A 313 -5.40 17.66 -6.65
N LYS A 314 -5.20 18.30 -7.80
CA LYS A 314 -6.25 18.58 -8.79
C LYS A 314 -6.86 17.32 -9.39
N GLU A 315 -6.05 16.27 -9.57
CA GLU A 315 -6.47 14.99 -10.13
C GLU A 315 -6.93 13.97 -9.08
N ALA A 316 -6.88 14.30 -7.79
CA ALA A 316 -7.20 13.36 -6.73
C ALA A 316 -8.69 13.00 -6.75
N ASP A 317 -9.00 11.73 -6.51
CA ASP A 317 -10.36 11.26 -6.20
C ASP A 317 -10.64 11.31 -4.69
N TYR A 318 -9.59 11.28 -3.88
CA TYR A 318 -9.64 11.24 -2.42
C TYR A 318 -8.41 11.89 -1.80
N ILE A 319 -8.59 12.78 -0.83
CA ILE A 319 -7.51 13.44 -0.11
C ILE A 319 -7.58 13.13 1.38
N ILE A 320 -6.44 12.78 1.96
CA ILE A 320 -6.27 12.49 3.38
C ILE A 320 -5.19 13.42 3.93
N ILE A 321 -5.51 14.17 4.99
CA ILE A 321 -4.57 15.07 5.68
C ILE A 321 -4.19 14.42 7.00
N GLY A 322 -2.90 14.27 7.24
CA GLY A 322 -2.37 13.53 8.39
C GLY A 322 -2.50 12.00 8.24
N PRO A 323 -2.25 11.24 9.32
CA PRO A 323 -1.89 11.73 10.65
C PRO A 323 -0.44 12.22 10.71
N GLY A 324 -0.13 13.06 11.68
CA GLY A 324 1.21 13.60 11.92
C GLY A 324 1.19 14.74 12.93
N SER A 325 2.36 15.14 13.42
CA SER A 325 2.48 16.30 14.31
C SER A 325 1.86 17.54 13.66
N LEU A 326 1.00 18.24 14.39
CA LEU A 326 0.13 19.26 13.82
C LEU A 326 0.95 20.41 13.24
N TYR A 327 1.90 20.94 14.03
CA TYR A 327 2.67 22.12 13.69
C TYR A 327 3.94 21.81 12.90
N THR A 328 4.49 20.61 13.05
CA THR A 328 5.78 20.23 12.46
C THR A 328 5.68 19.24 11.29
N SER A 329 4.52 18.59 11.07
CA SER A 329 4.30 17.68 9.93
C SER A 329 3.11 18.04 9.04
N ILE A 330 2.01 18.54 9.59
CA ILE A 330 0.79 18.84 8.79
C ILE A 330 0.81 20.28 8.29
N ILE A 331 0.82 21.24 9.21
CA ILE A 331 0.80 22.68 8.89
C ILE A 331 1.94 23.09 7.94
N PRO A 332 3.18 22.57 8.03
CA PRO A 332 4.25 22.97 7.12
C PRO A 332 3.93 22.75 5.64
N ASN A 333 3.16 21.70 5.30
CA ASN A 333 2.68 21.49 3.94
C ASN A 333 1.65 22.55 3.51
N LEU A 334 0.90 23.10 4.47
CA LEU A 334 -0.18 24.08 4.27
C LEU A 334 0.33 25.54 4.30
N LEU A 335 1.57 25.77 4.76
CA LEU A 335 2.26 27.06 4.64
C LEU A 335 2.65 27.38 3.19
N VAL A 336 2.59 26.40 2.28
CA VAL A 336 2.73 26.58 0.84
C VAL A 336 1.41 27.11 0.28
N PRO A 337 1.29 28.38 -0.14
CA PRO A 337 -0.01 29.00 -0.42
C PRO A 337 -0.79 28.31 -1.54
N ALA A 338 -0.10 27.89 -2.60
CA ALA A 338 -0.74 27.20 -3.72
C ALA A 338 -1.29 25.82 -3.33
N ILE A 339 -0.71 25.13 -2.33
CA ILE A 339 -1.25 23.86 -1.83
C ILE A 339 -2.57 24.09 -1.09
N ARG A 340 -2.63 25.06 -0.15
CA ARG A 340 -3.89 25.37 0.56
C ARG A 340 -5.00 25.83 -0.40
N GLN A 341 -4.67 26.65 -1.40
CA GLN A 341 -5.61 27.07 -2.44
C GLN A 341 -6.11 25.90 -3.29
N ALA A 342 -5.22 25.01 -3.74
CA ALA A 342 -5.61 23.83 -4.52
C ALA A 342 -6.53 22.89 -3.72
N LEU A 343 -6.25 22.70 -2.42
CA LEU A 343 -7.09 21.90 -1.53
C LEU A 343 -8.48 22.50 -1.31
N ALA A 344 -8.60 23.82 -1.25
CA ALA A 344 -9.87 24.51 -1.09
C ALA A 344 -10.75 24.40 -2.36
N GLN A 345 -10.15 24.43 -3.55
CA GLN A 345 -10.85 24.41 -4.83
C GLN A 345 -11.41 23.05 -5.26
N VAL A 346 -10.84 21.94 -4.78
CA VAL A 346 -11.30 20.59 -5.16
C VAL A 346 -12.54 20.17 -4.36
N THR A 347 -13.44 19.44 -5.02
CA THR A 347 -14.74 19.00 -4.44
C THR A 347 -14.76 17.52 -4.03
N VAL A 348 -13.61 16.85 -4.12
CA VAL A 348 -13.47 15.43 -3.79
C VAL A 348 -13.53 15.20 -2.28
N PRO A 349 -13.88 13.98 -1.81
CA PRO A 349 -13.79 13.64 -0.38
C PRO A 349 -12.43 14.03 0.21
N ARG A 350 -12.46 14.84 1.27
CA ARG A 350 -11.29 15.26 2.03
C ARG A 350 -11.49 14.95 3.52
N VAL A 351 -10.56 14.24 4.12
CA VAL A 351 -10.62 13.87 5.56
C VAL A 351 -9.32 14.23 6.27
N TYR A 352 -9.46 14.83 7.44
CA TYR A 352 -8.35 15.03 8.39
C TYR A 352 -8.30 13.84 9.36
N VAL A 353 -7.13 13.22 9.52
CA VAL A 353 -6.88 12.17 10.52
C VAL A 353 -6.27 12.84 11.75
N CYS A 354 -7.08 12.99 12.80
CA CYS A 354 -6.66 13.63 14.04
C CYS A 354 -5.67 12.75 14.81
N ASN A 355 -4.80 13.39 15.58
CA ASN A 355 -3.84 12.70 16.44
C ASN A 355 -4.59 11.96 17.56
N ILE A 356 -4.01 10.84 18.01
CA ILE A 356 -4.58 10.03 19.12
C ILE A 356 -4.23 10.66 20.46
N MET A 357 -2.99 11.12 20.60
CA MET A 357 -2.42 11.74 21.79
C MET A 357 -2.00 13.18 21.46
N THR A 358 -2.07 14.07 22.43
CA THR A 358 -1.46 15.39 22.36
C THR A 358 0.06 15.25 22.30
N GLN A 359 0.74 16.25 21.77
CA GLN A 359 2.18 16.29 21.70
C GLN A 359 2.71 17.43 22.58
N PRO A 360 3.59 17.14 23.55
CA PRO A 360 4.16 18.14 24.44
C PRO A 360 4.86 19.25 23.64
N GLY A 361 4.61 20.50 24.01
CA GLY A 361 5.19 21.67 23.34
C GLY A 361 4.56 22.03 21.99
N GLU A 362 3.65 21.21 21.46
CA GLU A 362 2.92 21.50 20.22
C GLU A 362 1.41 21.65 20.46
N THR A 363 0.78 20.64 21.07
CA THR A 363 -0.69 20.49 21.13
C THR A 363 -1.18 20.20 22.55
N ASP A 364 -0.49 20.77 23.54
CA ASP A 364 -0.85 20.65 24.96
C ASP A 364 -2.31 21.01 25.21
N ASN A 365 -3.08 20.06 25.76
CA ASN A 365 -4.51 20.19 26.06
C ASN A 365 -5.43 20.44 24.86
N TYR A 366 -4.99 20.15 23.63
CA TYR A 366 -5.84 20.35 22.45
C TYR A 366 -6.97 19.31 22.40
N SER A 367 -8.19 19.79 22.13
CA SER A 367 -9.29 18.96 21.65
C SER A 367 -9.20 18.69 20.14
N VAL A 368 -10.11 17.87 19.60
CA VAL A 368 -10.26 17.71 18.15
C VAL A 368 -10.62 19.04 17.48
N ALA A 369 -11.52 19.85 18.06
CA ALA A 369 -11.83 21.17 17.50
C ALA A 369 -10.62 22.11 17.51
N ASP A 370 -9.75 22.05 18.53
CA ASP A 370 -8.54 22.88 18.57
C ASP A 370 -7.56 22.54 17.45
N HIS A 371 -7.40 21.25 17.13
CA HIS A 371 -6.64 20.83 15.95
C HIS A 371 -7.23 21.39 14.65
N ILE A 372 -8.56 21.35 14.50
CA ILE A 372 -9.24 21.90 13.33
C ILE A 372 -9.05 23.41 13.24
N ARG A 373 -9.25 24.15 14.34
CA ARG A 373 -9.06 25.62 14.40
C ARG A 373 -7.64 26.03 14.05
N ALA A 374 -6.64 25.27 14.51
CA ALA A 374 -5.25 25.52 14.17
C ALA A 374 -4.98 25.39 12.66
N ILE A 375 -5.60 24.40 12.00
CA ILE A 375 -5.52 24.24 10.54
C ILE A 375 -6.26 25.38 9.83
N GLU A 376 -7.50 25.67 10.23
CA GLU A 376 -8.30 26.76 9.64
C GLU A 376 -7.61 28.12 9.75
N LYS A 377 -6.92 28.38 10.87
CA LYS A 377 -6.16 29.62 11.08
C LYS A 377 -5.06 29.84 10.03
N VAL A 378 -4.47 28.76 9.51
CA VAL A 378 -3.43 28.82 8.48
C VAL A 378 -4.03 28.79 7.08
N CYS A 379 -5.10 28.03 6.87
CA CYS A 379 -5.68 27.86 5.54
C CYS A 379 -6.60 29.00 5.12
N GLU A 380 -7.25 29.69 6.08
CA GLU A 380 -8.29 30.72 5.90
C GLU A 380 -9.58 30.20 5.21
N GLU A 381 -9.46 29.18 4.36
CA GLU A 381 -10.53 28.43 3.72
C GLU A 381 -10.61 26.98 4.21
N ARG A 382 -11.78 26.37 4.04
CA ARG A 382 -12.03 25.00 4.46
C ARG A 382 -11.42 23.99 3.48
N ILE A 383 -10.43 23.23 3.95
CA ILE A 383 -9.69 22.26 3.13
C ILE A 383 -10.05 20.78 3.40
N PHE A 384 -10.98 20.48 4.30
CA PHE A 384 -11.53 19.13 4.49
C PHE A 384 -12.98 19.11 4.97
N ASP A 385 -13.67 17.99 4.73
CA ASP A 385 -15.11 17.83 4.99
C ASP A 385 -15.38 17.04 6.29
N ALA A 386 -14.44 16.17 6.66
CA ALA A 386 -14.58 15.25 7.78
C ALA A 386 -13.31 15.15 8.63
N VAL A 387 -13.48 14.78 9.90
CA VAL A 387 -12.40 14.46 10.81
C VAL A 387 -12.53 13.02 11.30
N LEU A 388 -11.46 12.24 11.18
CA LEU A 388 -11.34 10.94 11.80
C LEU A 388 -10.74 11.11 13.20
N ALA A 389 -11.46 10.64 14.21
CA ALA A 389 -11.01 10.65 15.60
C ALA A 389 -11.02 9.24 16.18
N GLN A 390 -10.05 8.96 17.05
CA GLN A 390 -9.95 7.71 17.78
C GLN A 390 -11.13 7.59 18.78
N ARG A 391 -11.80 6.43 18.77
CA ARG A 391 -13.01 6.21 19.57
C ARG A 391 -12.74 5.77 21.00
N THR A 392 -11.84 4.81 21.20
CA THR A 392 -11.51 4.28 22.52
C THR A 392 -10.21 4.87 23.04
N ALA A 393 -10.15 5.16 24.33
CA ALA A 393 -8.91 5.56 24.98
C ALA A 393 -7.85 4.43 24.91
N PRO A 394 -6.55 4.77 24.96
CA PRO A 394 -5.47 3.81 25.19
C PRO A 394 -5.63 3.03 26.50
N SER A 395 -4.87 1.94 26.65
CA SER A 395 -4.82 1.18 27.89
C SER A 395 -4.33 2.04 29.07
N PRO A 396 -4.71 1.68 30.32
CA PRO A 396 -4.21 2.39 31.51
C PRO A 396 -2.68 2.46 31.60
N GLN A 397 -1.99 1.41 31.14
CA GLN A 397 -0.52 1.37 31.09
C GLN A 397 0.04 2.41 30.12
N SER A 398 -0.48 2.47 28.89
CA SER A 398 -0.08 3.50 27.92
C SER A 398 -0.42 4.90 28.43
N LEU A 399 -1.60 5.10 29.01
CA LEU A 399 -1.97 6.40 29.59
C LEU A 399 -1.00 6.86 30.66
N GLN A 400 -0.55 5.95 31.54
CA GLN A 400 0.41 6.28 32.59
C GLN A 400 1.76 6.71 32.02
N LEU A 401 2.26 6.03 30.99
CA LEU A 401 3.53 6.37 30.34
C LEU A 401 3.44 7.70 29.60
N TYR A 402 2.40 7.92 28.78
CA TYR A 402 2.22 9.19 28.09
C TYR A 402 2.02 10.35 29.06
N ALA A 403 1.37 10.13 30.21
CA ALA A 403 1.22 11.18 31.23
C ALA A 403 2.56 11.59 31.86
N GLN A 404 3.55 10.68 31.96
CA GLN A 404 4.91 11.02 32.42
C GLN A 404 5.64 11.93 31.42
N GLU A 405 5.27 11.85 30.14
CA GLU A 405 5.75 12.73 29.09
C GLU A 405 4.86 13.97 28.88
N HIS A 406 3.91 14.25 29.77
CA HIS A 406 2.94 15.35 29.64
C HIS A 406 2.03 15.25 28.39
N SER A 407 1.79 14.04 27.91
CA SER A 407 0.91 13.76 26.78
C SER A 407 -0.38 13.06 27.23
N HIS A 408 -1.50 13.46 26.63
CA HIS A 408 -2.84 13.01 26.99
C HIS A 408 -3.66 12.63 25.75
N PRO A 409 -4.67 11.76 25.86
CA PRO A 409 -5.54 11.47 24.72
C PRO A 409 -6.25 12.72 24.21
N VAL A 410 -6.28 12.90 22.88
CA VAL A 410 -7.00 14.02 22.27
C VAL A 410 -8.50 13.81 22.47
N PHE A 411 -9.14 14.76 23.16
CA PHE A 411 -10.57 14.68 23.47
C PHE A 411 -11.43 15.11 22.28
N LEU A 412 -12.47 14.32 21.97
CA LEU A 412 -13.46 14.65 20.95
C LEU A 412 -14.63 15.45 21.54
N ASP A 413 -14.57 16.76 21.37
CA ASP A 413 -15.61 17.75 21.65
C ASP A 413 -16.68 17.78 20.55
N ARG A 414 -17.52 16.74 20.52
CA ARG A 414 -18.50 16.48 19.45
C ARG A 414 -19.41 17.66 19.10
N GLU A 415 -19.89 18.39 20.11
CA GLU A 415 -20.78 19.53 19.89
C GLU A 415 -20.07 20.66 19.14
N GLU A 416 -18.85 21.00 19.54
CA GLU A 416 -18.05 22.05 18.91
C GLU A 416 -17.68 21.68 17.48
N VAL A 417 -17.18 20.46 17.25
CA VAL A 417 -16.88 19.96 15.90
C VAL A 417 -18.12 19.94 15.01
N GLY A 418 -19.28 19.62 15.59
CA GLY A 418 -20.59 19.68 14.90
C GLY A 418 -21.01 21.10 14.53
N LYS A 419 -20.84 22.08 15.44
CA LYS A 419 -21.11 23.51 15.19
C LYS A 419 -20.21 24.07 14.10
N MET A 420 -18.95 23.62 14.02
CA MET A 420 -18.02 23.95 12.94
C MET A 420 -18.41 23.29 11.59
N GLY A 421 -19.40 22.40 11.59
CA GLY A 421 -19.94 21.78 10.38
C GLY A 421 -19.09 20.62 9.84
N TYR A 422 -18.26 19.99 10.67
CA TYR A 422 -17.44 18.84 10.27
C TYR A 422 -18.14 17.51 10.51
N ARG A 423 -18.03 16.59 9.55
CA ARG A 423 -18.50 15.21 9.73
C ARG A 423 -17.51 14.44 10.61
N ILE A 424 -18.00 13.82 11.67
CA ILE A 424 -17.16 13.04 12.59
C ILE A 424 -17.12 11.58 12.16
N VAL A 425 -15.92 11.07 11.87
CA VAL A 425 -15.66 9.65 11.61
C VAL A 425 -15.01 9.05 12.85
N LEU A 426 -15.84 8.44 13.70
CA LEU A 426 -15.39 7.89 14.97
C LEU A 426 -15.05 6.39 14.85
N ALA A 427 -13.78 6.01 15.00
CA ALA A 427 -13.34 4.62 14.81
C ALA A 427 -12.16 4.21 15.71
N ASN A 428 -11.99 2.90 15.92
CA ASN A 428 -10.81 2.34 16.58
C ASN A 428 -9.74 2.05 15.53
N VAL A 429 -8.81 2.98 15.38
CA VAL A 429 -7.72 2.93 14.38
C VAL A 429 -6.34 2.87 15.03
N MET A 430 -6.30 2.76 16.35
CA MET A 430 -5.08 2.64 17.15
C MET A 430 -4.56 1.20 17.24
N ALA A 431 -3.23 1.08 17.37
CA ALA A 431 -2.49 -0.05 17.87
C ALA A 431 -1.60 0.40 19.05
N GLU A 432 -1.43 -0.51 20.00
CA GLU A 432 -0.56 -0.34 21.17
C GLU A 432 0.54 -1.41 21.06
N ASP A 433 1.79 -0.99 21.20
CA ASP A 433 2.92 -1.92 21.26
C ASP A 433 2.96 -2.58 22.64
N GLU A 434 2.94 -3.91 22.71
CA GLU A 434 2.81 -4.64 23.97
C GLU A 434 4.01 -4.44 24.93
N VAL A 435 5.19 -4.09 24.39
CA VAL A 435 6.43 -3.99 25.16
C VAL A 435 6.70 -2.55 25.57
N THR A 436 6.61 -1.62 24.62
CA THR A 436 6.89 -0.19 24.83
C THR A 436 5.66 0.58 25.25
N ALA A 437 4.46 -0.01 25.16
CA ALA A 437 3.17 0.65 25.36
C ALA A 437 2.99 1.92 24.51
N LYS A 438 3.75 2.04 23.43
CA LYS A 438 3.66 3.14 22.47
C LYS A 438 2.34 3.05 21.71
N VAL A 439 1.67 4.19 21.62
CA VAL A 439 0.40 4.35 20.91
C VAL A 439 0.68 4.85 19.49
N SER A 440 0.14 4.16 18.50
CA SER A 440 0.23 4.59 17.10
C SER A 440 -1.04 4.21 16.35
N HIS A 441 -1.20 4.72 15.13
CA HIS A 441 -2.24 4.22 14.24
C HIS A 441 -1.88 2.81 13.75
N ASP A 442 -2.85 1.90 13.73
CA ASP A 442 -2.73 0.62 13.03
C ASP A 442 -2.89 0.84 11.52
N PRO A 443 -1.88 0.52 10.68
CA PRO A 443 -1.93 0.74 9.24
C PRO A 443 -3.19 0.16 8.58
N GLN A 444 -3.56 -1.07 8.95
CA GLN A 444 -4.64 -1.82 8.30
C GLN A 444 -6.01 -1.32 8.75
N ARG A 445 -6.20 -1.07 10.04
CA ARG A 445 -7.45 -0.54 10.59
C ARG A 445 -7.70 0.87 10.08
N LEU A 446 -6.68 1.73 10.11
CA LEU A 446 -6.77 3.11 9.60
C LEU A 446 -7.16 3.13 8.12
N ALA A 447 -6.41 2.44 7.26
CA ALA A 447 -6.70 2.39 5.83
C ALA A 447 -8.08 1.78 5.53
N ARG A 448 -8.50 0.75 6.27
CA ARG A 448 -9.83 0.12 6.13
C ARG A 448 -10.96 1.10 6.44
N VAL A 449 -10.83 1.88 7.51
CA VAL A 449 -11.85 2.87 7.90
C VAL A 449 -11.93 3.98 6.87
N LEU A 450 -10.79 4.53 6.46
CA LEU A 450 -10.69 5.58 5.44
C LEU A 450 -11.24 5.11 4.10
N TRP A 451 -10.93 3.88 3.68
CA TRP A 451 -11.47 3.27 2.46
C TRP A 451 -12.99 3.11 2.53
N ARG A 452 -13.52 2.63 3.66
CA ARG A 452 -14.98 2.48 3.85
C ARG A 452 -15.71 3.81 3.86
N TRP A 453 -15.08 4.86 4.41
CA TRP A 453 -15.65 6.20 4.37
C TRP A 453 -15.70 6.74 2.94
N TYR A 454 -14.60 6.59 2.19
CA TYR A 454 -14.55 6.95 0.78
C TYR A 454 -15.59 6.19 -0.07
N ALA A 455 -15.68 4.87 0.08
CA ALA A 455 -16.57 4.01 -0.72
C ALA A 455 -18.07 4.17 -0.43
N LYS A 456 -18.45 4.93 0.60
CA LYS A 456 -19.85 5.24 0.94
C LYS A 456 -20.38 6.53 0.28
N LYS A 457 -19.54 7.23 -0.49
CA LYS A 457 -19.95 8.43 -1.24
C LYS A 457 -20.74 8.11 -2.48
#